data_AF-A0A9X4KIQ4-F1
#
_entry.id   AF-A0A9X4KIQ4-F1
#
_cell.length_a   1.000
_cell.length_b   1.000
_cell.length_c   1.000
_cell.angle_alpha   90.00
_cell.angle_beta   90.00
_cell.angle_gamma   90.00
#
_symmetry.space_group_name_H-M   'P 1'
#
loop_
_entity.id
_entity.type
_entity.pdbx_description
1 polymer ?
#
loop_
_entity_poly.entity_id
_entity_poly.type
_entity_poly.pdbx_seq_one_letter_code
_entity_poly.pdbx_strand_id
1 'polypeptide(L)'
;MTIAVDTDGTGTNIAAVKWAAGNRNVSYFDGAGTTLTGGTFEAADNGTYTVYAIDEAGNERVEEIAIANIVNKAPTIALDYTPKSAAADGVDITVSAAVADDAAGNKIEALKWAAGSLATADFDDPDVGTDVPSSGLFHVSANGNYTVFAADSAGNRQVQSLVIDNIIDSPVTNVPYSNPVVNQASYYLVPGREYTLSIEGLELYVPADAIKQATNVTLKKGDGRSKELAPTRSIDLVRRL
;
A
#
# COMPACT_ATOMS: atom_id res chain seq x y z
N MET A 1 4.00 18.74 14.41
CA MET A 1 4.19 18.40 15.84
C MET A 1 3.98 19.68 16.61
N THR A 2 3.01 19.69 17.51
CA THR A 2 2.70 20.87 18.32
C THR A 2 3.73 21.04 19.42
N ILE A 3 4.33 22.21 19.50
CA ILE A 3 5.23 22.62 20.58
C ILE A 3 4.51 23.64 21.44
N ALA A 4 4.41 23.37 22.74
CA ALA A 4 3.93 24.32 23.72
C ALA A 4 5.08 25.16 24.26
N VAL A 5 4.84 26.45 24.37
CA VAL A 5 5.77 27.43 24.92
C VAL A 5 5.11 28.03 26.15
N ASP A 6 5.79 27.88 27.28
CA ASP A 6 5.42 28.56 28.52
C ASP A 6 6.42 29.69 28.77
N THR A 7 5.91 30.85 29.14
CA THR A 7 6.70 32.05 29.44
C THR A 7 6.35 32.55 30.83
N ASP A 8 7.35 32.64 31.70
CA ASP A 8 7.18 33.24 33.01
C ASP A 8 7.38 34.76 32.92
N GLY A 9 6.29 35.52 33.12
CA GLY A 9 6.28 36.98 33.18
C GLY A 9 6.39 37.52 34.61
N THR A 10 6.95 36.77 35.56
CA THR A 10 7.13 37.27 36.93
C THR A 10 8.08 38.47 36.96
N GLY A 11 7.53 39.64 37.26
CA GLY A 11 8.26 40.91 37.38
C GLY A 11 7.80 41.98 36.39
N THR A 12 7.67 41.62 35.10
CA THR A 12 7.06 42.46 34.06
C THR A 12 6.33 41.59 33.03
N ASN A 13 5.30 42.12 32.35
CA ASN A 13 4.56 41.33 31.37
C ASN A 13 5.46 40.98 30.17
N ILE A 14 5.18 39.85 29.53
CA ILE A 14 5.82 39.47 28.28
C ILE A 14 5.31 40.39 27.17
N ALA A 15 6.24 41.09 26.51
CA ALA A 15 5.93 42.01 25.43
C ALA A 15 5.76 41.27 24.09
N ALA A 16 6.63 40.31 23.79
CA ALA A 16 6.51 39.49 22.60
C ALA A 16 7.17 38.12 22.75
N VAL A 17 6.58 37.13 22.07
CA VAL A 17 7.18 35.80 21.87
C VAL A 17 7.22 35.54 20.37
N LYS A 18 8.36 35.05 19.88
CA LYS A 18 8.57 34.66 18.49
C LYS A 18 9.23 33.29 18.42
N TRP A 19 9.13 32.63 17.28
CA TRP A 19 9.88 31.41 17.02
C TRP A 19 10.44 31.39 15.60
N ALA A 20 11.46 30.57 15.38
CA ALA A 20 12.01 30.34 14.05
C ALA A 20 12.70 28.97 13.97
N ALA A 21 12.76 28.38 12.78
CA ALA A 21 13.57 27.20 12.53
C ALA A 21 15.08 27.54 12.47
N GLY A 22 15.89 26.58 12.89
CA GLY A 22 17.35 26.66 13.03
C GLY A 22 17.79 27.17 14.40
N ASN A 23 19.10 27.13 14.64
CA ASN A 23 19.73 27.79 15.78
C ASN A 23 19.79 29.31 15.51
N ARG A 24 19.10 30.10 16.33
CA ARG A 24 19.01 31.57 16.22
C ARG A 24 19.43 32.23 17.52
N ASN A 25 20.08 33.38 17.40
CA ASN A 25 20.37 34.25 18.53
C ASN A 25 19.29 35.33 18.65
N VAL A 26 19.38 36.13 19.72
CA VAL A 26 18.47 37.27 19.98
C VAL A 26 18.36 38.22 18.78
N SER A 27 19.49 38.66 18.20
CA SER A 27 19.48 39.66 17.13
C SER A 27 18.81 39.21 15.83
N TYR A 28 18.62 37.90 15.63
CA TYR A 28 17.81 37.40 14.51
C TYR A 28 16.35 37.88 14.61
N PHE A 29 15.81 38.00 15.83
CA PHE A 29 14.41 38.31 16.08
C PHE A 29 14.08 39.81 16.02
N ASP A 30 15.09 40.66 15.81
CA ASP A 30 14.90 42.11 15.60
C ASP A 30 14.05 42.40 14.36
N GLY A 31 14.19 41.57 13.32
CA GLY A 31 13.48 41.73 12.05
C GLY A 31 12.91 40.45 11.45
N ALA A 32 13.16 39.28 12.06
CA ALA A 32 12.69 38.00 11.57
C ALA A 32 11.98 37.18 12.67
N GLY A 33 11.66 35.93 12.33
CA GLY A 33 10.87 35.03 13.17
C GLY A 33 9.37 35.25 13.02
N THR A 34 8.61 34.28 13.50
CA THR A 34 7.16 34.27 13.47
C THR A 34 6.63 34.57 14.86
N THR A 35 5.76 35.57 14.99
CA THR A 35 5.10 35.88 16.26
C THR A 35 4.27 34.69 16.73
N LEU A 36 4.47 34.29 17.98
CA LEU A 36 3.74 33.21 18.62
C LEU A 36 2.47 33.76 19.27
N THR A 37 1.32 33.44 18.69
CA THR A 37 0.01 33.80 19.26
C THR A 37 -0.69 32.54 19.77
N GLY A 38 -0.97 32.48 21.07
CA GLY A 38 -1.67 31.33 21.67
C GLY A 38 -0.77 30.28 22.34
N GLY A 39 0.52 30.57 22.51
CA GLY A 39 1.43 29.74 23.31
C GLY A 39 1.88 28.43 22.65
N THR A 40 1.52 28.18 21.40
CA THR A 40 1.95 26.98 20.67
C THR A 40 2.34 27.29 19.22
N PHE A 41 3.22 26.47 18.64
CA PHE A 41 3.52 26.47 17.21
C PHE A 41 3.64 25.04 16.67
N GLU A 42 3.52 24.90 15.35
CA GLU A 42 3.69 23.62 14.66
C GLU A 42 5.08 23.51 14.02
N ALA A 43 5.82 22.47 14.39
CA ALA A 43 7.00 22.03 13.69
C ALA A 43 6.60 21.03 12.59
N ALA A 44 6.92 21.36 11.33
CA ALA A 44 6.62 20.52 10.17
C ALA A 44 7.72 19.50 9.85
N ASP A 45 8.97 19.82 10.22
CA ASP A 45 10.16 19.01 9.92
C ASP A 45 11.04 18.83 11.16
N ASN A 46 11.85 17.77 11.14
CA ASN A 46 12.93 17.60 12.11
C ASN A 46 13.96 18.74 12.00
N GLY A 47 14.56 19.08 13.13
CA GLY A 47 15.57 20.12 13.22
C GLY A 47 15.52 20.85 14.56
N THR A 48 16.43 21.81 14.70
CA THR A 48 16.41 22.75 15.81
C THR A 48 15.42 23.86 15.52
N TYR A 49 14.65 24.26 16.52
CA TYR A 49 13.82 25.46 16.52
C TYR A 49 14.26 26.35 17.67
N THR A 50 14.26 27.66 17.46
CA THR A 50 14.53 28.63 18.51
C THR A 50 13.27 29.41 18.83
N VAL A 51 12.94 29.49 20.12
CA VAL A 51 11.91 30.36 20.66
C VAL A 51 12.58 31.57 21.30
N TYR A 52 12.07 32.76 21.03
CA TYR A 52 12.51 34.02 21.57
C TYR A 52 11.39 34.66 22.39
N ALA A 53 11.74 35.26 23.53
CA ALA A 53 10.84 36.09 24.32
C ALA A 53 11.53 37.38 24.75
N ILE A 54 10.75 38.45 24.80
CA ILE A 54 11.14 39.75 25.36
C ILE A 54 10.05 40.26 26.29
N ASP A 55 10.43 40.82 27.42
CA ASP A 55 9.51 41.46 28.37
C ASP A 55 9.36 42.98 28.14
N GLU A 56 8.41 43.61 28.83
CA GLU A 56 8.17 45.06 28.71
C GLU A 56 9.35 45.92 29.23
N ALA A 57 10.27 45.35 30.00
CA ALA A 57 11.51 45.99 30.43
C ALA A 57 12.67 45.86 29.42
N GLY A 58 12.47 45.08 28.34
CA GLY A 58 13.46 44.84 27.30
C GLY A 58 14.44 43.71 27.60
N ASN A 59 14.16 42.84 28.57
CA ASN A 59 14.96 41.65 28.82
C ASN A 59 14.65 40.59 27.76
N GLU A 60 15.68 40.11 27.06
CA GLU A 60 15.55 39.20 25.93
C GLU A 60 16.14 37.82 26.23
N ARG A 61 15.47 36.78 25.75
CA ARG A 61 15.96 35.40 25.90
C ARG A 61 15.60 34.55 24.69
N VAL A 62 16.47 33.61 24.38
CA VAL A 62 16.22 32.54 23.40
C VAL A 62 16.36 31.18 24.07
N GLU A 63 15.57 30.21 23.60
CA GLU A 63 15.65 28.80 23.96
C GLU A 63 15.60 27.93 22.71
N GLU A 64 16.38 26.86 22.68
CA GLU A 64 16.48 25.94 21.55
C GLU A 64 15.80 24.61 21.84
N ILE A 65 15.08 24.10 20.86
CA ILE A 65 14.31 22.85 20.93
C ILE A 65 14.73 21.98 19.75
N ALA A 66 15.28 20.80 20.04
CA ALA A 66 15.65 19.82 19.01
C ALA A 66 14.52 18.82 18.79
N ILE A 67 14.07 18.68 17.54
CA ILE A 67 13.04 17.72 17.12
C ILE A 67 13.67 16.71 16.15
N ALA A 68 13.49 15.42 16.42
CA ALA A 68 14.15 14.35 15.67
C ALA A 68 13.22 13.19 15.24
N ASN A 69 11.93 13.26 15.54
CA ASN A 69 10.98 12.16 15.43
C ASN A 69 9.75 12.45 14.55
N ILE A 70 9.78 13.50 13.74
CA ILE A 70 8.77 13.73 12.68
C ILE A 70 9.13 12.87 11.48
N VAL A 71 8.17 12.07 11.00
CA VAL A 71 8.31 11.21 9.84
C VAL A 71 7.31 11.66 8.78
N ASN A 72 7.80 12.28 7.71
CA ASN A 72 6.97 12.85 6.64
C ASN A 72 7.36 12.38 5.24
N LYS A 73 8.26 11.39 5.15
CA LYS A 73 8.73 10.83 3.89
C LYS A 73 8.09 9.46 3.68
N ALA A 74 7.52 9.28 2.49
CA ALA A 74 6.94 8.00 2.10
C ALA A 74 7.99 6.88 2.04
N PRO A 75 7.57 5.61 2.24
CA PRO A 75 8.43 4.47 2.03
C PRO A 75 9.05 4.43 0.63
N THR A 76 10.22 3.83 0.53
CA THR A 76 10.83 3.46 -0.74
C THR A 76 10.43 2.02 -1.09
N ILE A 77 10.16 1.77 -2.37
CA ILE A 77 9.84 0.44 -2.90
C ILE A 77 10.74 0.18 -4.11
N ALA A 78 11.50 -0.91 -4.05
CA ALA A 78 12.27 -1.43 -5.17
C ALA A 78 11.69 -2.78 -5.59
N LEU A 79 11.47 -2.94 -6.89
CA LEU A 79 10.92 -4.16 -7.48
C LEU A 79 11.88 -4.74 -8.49
N ASP A 80 11.96 -6.06 -8.50
CA ASP A 80 12.61 -6.84 -9.54
C ASP A 80 11.76 -8.08 -9.85
N TYR A 81 12.10 -8.80 -10.91
CA TYR A 81 11.43 -10.06 -11.22
C TYR A 81 12.37 -11.04 -11.93
N THR A 82 12.14 -12.33 -11.75
CA THR A 82 12.91 -13.39 -12.39
C THR A 82 11.99 -14.54 -12.83
N PRO A 83 12.25 -15.20 -13.97
CA PRO A 83 13.28 -14.88 -14.97
C PRO A 83 12.94 -13.63 -15.80
N LYS A 84 13.96 -13.05 -16.45
CA LYS A 84 13.80 -11.96 -17.45
C LYS A 84 13.59 -12.49 -18.88
N SER A 85 13.87 -13.77 -19.11
CA SER A 85 13.61 -14.46 -20.37
C SER A 85 12.18 -15.00 -20.43
N ALA A 86 11.75 -15.52 -21.58
CA ALA A 86 10.46 -16.18 -21.71
C ALA A 86 10.23 -17.23 -20.60
N ALA A 87 9.10 -17.15 -19.91
CA ALA A 87 8.76 -17.96 -18.76
C ALA A 87 7.42 -18.67 -18.97
N ALA A 88 7.40 -20.00 -18.95
CA ALA A 88 6.17 -20.79 -19.14
C ALA A 88 5.33 -20.88 -17.84
N ASP A 89 6.02 -20.97 -16.70
CA ASP A 89 5.38 -21.20 -15.41
C ASP A 89 5.08 -19.91 -14.65
N GLY A 90 5.43 -18.75 -15.21
CA GLY A 90 5.31 -17.45 -14.54
C GLY A 90 6.66 -16.88 -14.11
N VAL A 91 6.62 -15.78 -13.38
CA VAL A 91 7.79 -15.09 -12.82
C VAL A 91 7.59 -14.84 -11.34
N ASP A 92 8.69 -14.83 -10.61
CA ASP A 92 8.72 -14.39 -9.22
C ASP A 92 9.08 -12.90 -9.19
N ILE A 93 8.24 -12.10 -8.55
CA ILE A 93 8.48 -10.69 -8.27
C ILE A 93 9.10 -10.57 -6.88
N THR A 94 10.25 -9.90 -6.81
CA THR A 94 10.94 -9.56 -5.57
C THR A 94 10.63 -8.12 -5.19
N VAL A 95 10.26 -7.92 -3.93
CA VAL A 95 9.89 -6.64 -3.32
C VAL A 95 10.87 -6.34 -2.20
N SER A 96 11.48 -5.16 -2.26
CA SER A 96 12.21 -4.57 -1.16
C SER A 96 11.58 -3.23 -0.81
N ALA A 97 11.09 -3.10 0.42
CA ALA A 97 10.53 -1.87 0.93
C ALA A 97 11.29 -1.39 2.17
N ALA A 98 11.53 -0.10 2.27
CA ALA A 98 12.20 0.51 3.41
C ALA A 98 11.53 1.82 3.80
N VAL A 99 11.39 2.05 5.10
CA VAL A 99 10.91 3.33 5.64
C VAL A 99 12.00 4.39 5.59
N ALA A 100 11.58 5.64 5.49
CA ALA A 100 12.43 6.76 5.88
C ALA A 100 12.49 6.84 7.41
N ASP A 101 13.62 7.33 7.92
CA ASP A 101 13.81 7.68 9.33
C ASP A 101 13.49 6.52 10.31
N ASP A 102 13.95 5.31 10.00
CA ASP A 102 13.81 4.09 10.85
C ASP A 102 14.28 4.34 12.30
N ALA A 103 15.30 5.18 12.49
CA ALA A 103 15.79 5.59 13.80
C ALA A 103 14.76 6.34 14.66
N ALA A 104 13.71 6.92 14.06
CA ALA A 104 12.58 7.53 14.76
C ALA A 104 11.52 6.49 15.20
N GLY A 105 11.78 5.20 15.00
CA GLY A 105 10.84 4.11 15.31
C GLY A 105 9.78 3.89 14.24
N ASN A 106 9.96 4.45 13.04
CA ASN A 106 9.08 4.21 11.91
C ASN A 106 9.22 2.76 11.43
N LYS A 107 8.14 2.18 10.91
CA LYS A 107 8.13 0.80 10.39
C LYS A 107 7.13 0.69 9.25
N ILE A 108 7.37 -0.25 8.35
CA ILE A 108 6.35 -0.64 7.37
C ILE A 108 5.18 -1.25 8.14
N GLU A 109 4.01 -0.64 8.02
CA GLU A 109 2.77 -1.07 8.66
C GLU A 109 1.93 -1.95 7.71
N ALA A 110 1.96 -1.64 6.41
CA ALA A 110 1.32 -2.45 5.39
C ALA A 110 2.21 -2.56 4.15
N LEU A 111 2.31 -3.78 3.60
CA LEU A 111 2.99 -4.06 2.34
C LEU A 111 2.11 -5.02 1.54
N LYS A 112 1.50 -4.52 0.46
CA LYS A 112 0.51 -5.27 -0.34
C LYS A 112 0.87 -5.20 -1.82
N TRP A 113 0.41 -6.17 -2.59
CA TRP A 113 0.50 -6.16 -4.05
C TRP A 113 -0.85 -6.48 -4.68
N ALA A 114 -1.08 -5.98 -5.89
CA ALA A 114 -2.25 -6.27 -6.69
C ALA A 114 -1.92 -6.21 -8.19
N ALA A 115 -2.67 -6.94 -9.00
CA ALA A 115 -2.62 -6.79 -10.45
C ALA A 115 -3.29 -5.48 -10.88
N GLY A 116 -2.77 -4.88 -11.95
CA GLY A 116 -3.20 -3.59 -12.50
C GLY A 116 -2.23 -2.44 -12.22
N SER A 117 -2.50 -1.31 -12.86
CA SER A 117 -1.88 -0.01 -12.55
C SER A 117 -2.77 0.71 -11.55
N LEU A 118 -2.38 0.70 -10.29
CA LEU A 118 -3.16 1.26 -9.18
C LEU A 118 -2.45 2.47 -8.56
N ALA A 119 -3.23 3.39 -8.02
CA ALA A 119 -2.78 4.49 -7.20
C ALA A 119 -2.87 4.12 -5.70
N THR A 120 -2.26 4.93 -4.84
CA THR A 120 -2.34 4.77 -3.38
C THR A 120 -3.78 4.74 -2.86
N ALA A 121 -4.69 5.51 -3.48
CA ALA A 121 -6.10 5.58 -3.09
C ALA A 121 -6.88 4.28 -3.36
N ASP A 122 -6.44 3.45 -4.32
CA ASP A 122 -7.11 2.17 -4.60
C ASP A 122 -6.95 1.18 -3.44
N PHE A 123 -5.89 1.33 -2.63
CA PHE A 123 -5.61 0.50 -1.45
C PHE A 123 -6.34 1.00 -0.19
N ASP A 124 -7.24 2.00 -0.30
CA ASP A 124 -8.19 2.35 0.76
C ASP A 124 -9.35 1.36 0.85
N ASP A 125 -9.64 0.65 -0.23
CA ASP A 125 -10.55 -0.48 -0.21
C ASP A 125 -9.84 -1.68 0.45
N PRO A 126 -10.34 -2.19 1.60
CA PRO A 126 -9.71 -3.30 2.30
C PRO A 126 -9.68 -4.61 1.49
N ASP A 127 -10.52 -4.73 0.45
CA ASP A 127 -10.57 -5.89 -0.43
C ASP A 127 -9.52 -5.82 -1.56
N VAL A 128 -8.81 -4.69 -1.69
CA VAL A 128 -7.76 -4.50 -2.70
C VAL A 128 -6.40 -5.01 -2.21
N GLY A 129 -5.83 -5.90 -3.02
CA GLY A 129 -4.47 -6.39 -2.86
C GLY A 129 -4.30 -7.51 -1.83
N THR A 130 -3.15 -8.17 -1.94
CA THR A 130 -2.73 -9.28 -1.06
C THR A 130 -1.45 -8.87 -0.36
N ASP A 131 -1.26 -9.28 0.89
CA ASP A 131 -0.04 -8.97 1.62
C ASP A 131 1.16 -9.62 0.91
N VAL A 132 2.26 -8.86 0.80
CA VAL A 132 3.53 -9.41 0.32
C VAL A 132 4.05 -10.36 1.40
N PRO A 133 4.42 -11.60 1.06
CA PRO A 133 4.96 -12.54 2.02
C PRO A 133 6.24 -12.02 2.70
N SER A 134 6.57 -12.51 3.88
CA SER A 134 7.79 -12.11 4.61
C SER A 134 9.09 -12.43 3.87
N SER A 135 9.06 -13.32 2.89
CA SER A 135 10.17 -13.56 1.95
C SER A 135 10.45 -12.37 1.03
N GLY A 136 9.53 -11.40 0.93
CA GLY A 136 9.59 -10.32 -0.05
C GLY A 136 9.35 -10.80 -1.47
N LEU A 137 8.82 -12.02 -1.66
CA LEU A 137 8.66 -12.63 -2.99
C LEU A 137 7.25 -13.13 -3.17
N PHE A 138 6.65 -12.83 -4.33
CA PHE A 138 5.39 -13.41 -4.76
C PHE A 138 5.46 -13.84 -6.23
N HIS A 139 4.75 -14.92 -6.55
CA HIS A 139 4.74 -15.51 -7.88
C HIS A 139 3.54 -15.00 -8.69
N VAL A 140 3.77 -14.63 -9.94
CA VAL A 140 2.71 -14.25 -10.89
C VAL A 140 2.85 -15.05 -12.17
N SER A 141 1.71 -15.46 -12.71
CA SER A 141 1.66 -16.42 -13.81
C SER A 141 0.95 -15.86 -15.04
N ALA A 142 0.71 -14.55 -15.07
CA ALA A 142 0.09 -13.82 -16.17
C ALA A 142 0.87 -12.54 -16.50
N ASN A 143 0.89 -12.18 -17.79
CA ASN A 143 1.39 -10.88 -18.20
C ASN A 143 0.45 -9.77 -17.72
N GLY A 144 1.02 -8.60 -17.46
CA GLY A 144 0.26 -7.44 -17.02
C GLY A 144 1.08 -6.51 -16.13
N ASN A 145 0.41 -5.46 -15.68
CA ASN A 145 0.97 -4.56 -14.69
C ASN A 145 0.72 -5.12 -13.29
N TYR A 146 1.70 -4.99 -12.41
CA TYR A 146 1.59 -5.33 -11.01
C TYR A 146 2.02 -4.13 -10.18
N THR A 147 1.18 -3.74 -9.21
CA THR A 147 1.42 -2.61 -8.32
C THR A 147 1.64 -3.11 -6.91
N VAL A 148 2.73 -2.65 -6.29
CA VAL A 148 3.05 -2.85 -4.88
C VAL A 148 2.80 -1.56 -4.13
N PHE A 149 2.11 -1.65 -3.00
CA PHE A 149 1.79 -0.59 -2.09
C PHE A 149 2.53 -0.78 -0.76
N ALA A 150 3.07 0.30 -0.22
CA ALA A 150 3.63 0.35 1.12
C ALA A 150 3.05 1.53 1.91
N ALA A 151 2.66 1.27 3.16
CA ALA A 151 2.34 2.30 4.14
C ALA A 151 3.25 2.13 5.37
N ASP A 152 3.69 3.24 5.94
CA ASP A 152 4.42 3.24 7.21
C ASP A 152 3.51 3.58 8.39
N SER A 153 4.03 3.39 9.60
CA SER A 153 3.31 3.67 10.85
C SER A 153 3.10 5.16 11.15
N ALA A 154 3.67 6.06 10.34
CA ALA A 154 3.42 7.49 10.40
C ALA A 154 2.32 7.92 9.42
N GLY A 155 1.75 6.99 8.64
CA GLY A 155 0.69 7.22 7.68
C GLY A 155 1.18 7.64 6.29
N ASN A 156 2.50 7.64 6.04
CA ASN A 156 3.03 7.91 4.71
C ASN A 156 2.85 6.69 3.81
N ARG A 157 2.47 6.94 2.55
CA ARG A 157 2.05 5.90 1.60
C ARG A 157 2.75 6.05 0.26
N GLN A 158 3.08 4.93 -0.37
CA GLN A 158 3.69 4.89 -1.70
C GLN A 158 3.20 3.67 -2.50
N VAL A 159 3.16 3.82 -3.83
CA VAL A 159 3.04 2.69 -4.76
C VAL A 159 4.22 2.63 -5.72
N GLN A 160 4.54 1.43 -6.21
CA GLN A 160 5.44 1.22 -7.32
C GLN A 160 4.89 0.11 -8.21
N SER A 161 5.00 0.28 -9.53
CA SER A 161 4.51 -0.70 -10.49
C SER A 161 5.61 -1.24 -11.39
N LEU A 162 5.42 -2.46 -11.90
CA LEU A 162 6.24 -3.03 -12.96
C LEU A 162 5.35 -3.75 -13.98
N VAL A 163 5.88 -3.94 -15.19
CA VAL A 163 5.24 -4.68 -16.28
C VAL A 163 5.88 -6.06 -16.39
N ILE A 164 5.05 -7.10 -16.45
CA ILE A 164 5.44 -8.45 -16.84
C ILE A 164 4.89 -8.72 -18.24
N ASP A 165 5.77 -9.00 -19.20
CA ASP A 165 5.43 -9.24 -20.61
C ASP A 165 6.13 -10.49 -21.18
N ASN A 166 6.88 -11.20 -20.36
CA ASN A 166 7.71 -12.34 -20.75
C ASN A 166 7.12 -13.70 -20.34
N ILE A 167 5.90 -13.74 -19.81
CA ILE A 167 5.22 -15.01 -19.57
C ILE A 167 4.64 -15.48 -20.89
N ILE A 168 5.17 -16.62 -21.37
CA ILE A 168 4.71 -17.23 -22.60
C ILE A 168 3.66 -18.27 -22.26
N ASP A 169 2.54 -18.19 -22.95
CA ASP A 169 1.47 -19.15 -22.77
C ASP A 169 1.97 -20.54 -23.19
N SER A 170 2.05 -21.45 -22.24
CA SER A 170 2.00 -22.87 -22.56
C SER A 170 0.53 -23.23 -22.57
N PRO A 171 -0.02 -23.86 -23.63
CA PRO A 171 -1.42 -24.24 -23.65
C PRO A 171 -1.72 -25.11 -22.43
N VAL A 172 -2.37 -24.54 -21.42
CA VAL A 172 -2.81 -25.26 -20.23
C VAL A 172 -4.10 -25.99 -20.58
N THR A 173 -3.97 -27.22 -21.08
CA THR A 173 -5.04 -28.21 -20.95
C THR A 173 -5.21 -28.53 -19.48
N ASN A 174 -6.13 -27.84 -18.80
CA ASN A 174 -6.58 -28.21 -17.47
C ASN A 174 -7.33 -29.54 -17.57
N VAL A 175 -6.60 -30.65 -17.40
CA VAL A 175 -7.22 -31.98 -17.31
C VAL A 175 -7.91 -32.04 -15.94
N PRO A 176 -9.24 -32.22 -15.88
CA PRO A 176 -9.96 -32.19 -14.62
C PRO A 176 -9.45 -33.31 -13.70
N TYR A 177 -9.25 -33.00 -12.42
CA TYR A 177 -9.23 -34.04 -11.39
C TYR A 177 -10.64 -34.61 -11.29
N SER A 178 -10.86 -35.78 -11.89
CA SER A 178 -12.11 -36.51 -11.73
C SER A 178 -12.19 -37.07 -10.32
N ASN A 179 -12.99 -36.45 -9.45
CA ASN A 179 -13.49 -37.15 -8.27
C ASN A 179 -14.37 -38.33 -8.76
N PRO A 180 -14.45 -39.45 -8.03
CA PRO A 180 -15.29 -40.60 -8.40
C PRO A 180 -16.81 -40.30 -8.44
N VAL A 181 -17.22 -39.05 -8.23
CA VAL A 181 -18.56 -38.55 -8.54
C VAL A 181 -18.53 -38.04 -9.99
N VAL A 182 -19.01 -38.86 -10.92
CA VAL A 182 -18.99 -38.70 -12.39
C VAL A 182 -19.67 -37.40 -12.91
N ASN A 183 -20.14 -36.52 -12.03
CA ASN A 183 -20.95 -35.34 -12.36
C ASN A 183 -20.35 -34.01 -11.84
N GLN A 184 -19.08 -34.00 -11.40
CA GLN A 184 -18.45 -32.81 -10.84
C GLN A 184 -16.95 -32.72 -11.18
N ALA A 185 -16.48 -31.53 -11.56
CA ALA A 185 -15.07 -31.22 -11.80
C ALA A 185 -14.68 -29.94 -11.07
N SER A 186 -13.50 -29.93 -10.44
CA SER A 186 -12.97 -28.77 -9.72
C SER A 186 -11.71 -28.23 -10.42
N TYR A 187 -11.60 -26.91 -10.51
CA TYR A 187 -10.51 -26.18 -11.16
C TYR A 187 -10.01 -25.06 -10.25
N TYR A 188 -8.70 -24.84 -10.26
CA TYR A 188 -8.09 -23.68 -9.62
C TYR A 188 -7.73 -22.65 -10.69
N LEU A 189 -8.33 -21.46 -10.60
CA LEU A 189 -8.14 -20.37 -11.56
C LEU A 189 -7.36 -19.24 -10.90
N VAL A 190 -6.41 -18.65 -11.62
CA VAL A 190 -5.66 -17.48 -11.20
C VAL A 190 -5.91 -16.29 -12.15
N PRO A 191 -5.75 -15.04 -11.68
CA PRO A 191 -5.95 -13.87 -12.51
C PRO A 191 -5.05 -13.81 -13.75
N GLY A 192 -5.56 -13.23 -14.84
CA GLY A 192 -4.77 -12.92 -16.04
C GLY A 192 -4.52 -14.10 -16.99
N ARG A 193 -5.16 -15.26 -16.77
CA ARG A 193 -5.08 -16.44 -17.65
C ARG A 193 -6.43 -16.76 -18.28
N GLU A 194 -6.41 -17.14 -19.55
CA GLU A 194 -7.57 -17.73 -20.21
C GLU A 194 -7.68 -19.21 -19.83
N TYR A 195 -8.90 -19.70 -19.66
CA TYR A 195 -9.16 -21.11 -19.37
C TYR A 195 -10.26 -21.67 -20.24
N THR A 196 -10.11 -22.93 -20.62
CA THR A 196 -11.21 -23.76 -21.12
C THR A 196 -11.45 -24.88 -20.11
N LEU A 197 -12.60 -24.85 -19.45
CA LEU A 197 -12.99 -25.83 -18.43
C LEU A 197 -13.91 -26.88 -19.05
N SER A 198 -13.54 -28.16 -18.97
CA SER A 198 -14.27 -29.23 -19.68
C SER A 198 -14.87 -30.28 -18.73
N ILE A 199 -16.18 -30.49 -18.80
CA ILE A 199 -16.90 -31.56 -18.08
C ILE A 199 -17.80 -32.34 -19.04
N GLU A 200 -17.58 -33.66 -19.17
CA GLU A 200 -18.36 -34.56 -20.05
C GLU A 200 -18.62 -34.01 -21.48
N GLY A 201 -17.64 -33.30 -22.06
CA GLY A 201 -17.74 -32.73 -23.41
C GLY A 201 -18.43 -31.36 -23.50
N LEU A 202 -18.83 -30.76 -22.37
CA LEU A 202 -19.16 -29.33 -22.29
C LEU A 202 -17.89 -28.54 -22.01
N GLU A 203 -17.67 -27.47 -22.76
CA GLU A 203 -16.55 -26.53 -22.57
C GLU A 203 -17.07 -25.17 -22.11
N LEU A 204 -16.45 -24.62 -21.06
CA LEU A 204 -16.68 -23.26 -20.57
C LEU A 204 -15.39 -22.45 -20.75
N TYR A 205 -15.45 -21.41 -21.57
CA TYR A 205 -14.36 -20.47 -21.73
C TYR A 205 -14.42 -19.36 -20.69
N VAL A 206 -13.27 -19.08 -20.06
CA VAL A 206 -13.08 -18.01 -19.08
C VAL A 206 -11.98 -17.10 -19.63
N PRO A 207 -12.28 -15.83 -19.99
CA PRO A 207 -11.29 -14.91 -20.51
C PRO A 207 -10.33 -14.43 -19.41
N ALA A 208 -9.15 -13.94 -19.80
CA ALA A 208 -8.05 -13.60 -18.89
C ALA A 208 -8.41 -12.53 -17.83
N ASP A 209 -9.36 -11.66 -18.14
CA ASP A 209 -9.82 -10.57 -17.29
C ASP A 209 -11.00 -10.95 -16.36
N ALA A 210 -11.58 -12.15 -16.52
CA ALA A 210 -12.73 -12.59 -15.72
C ALA A 210 -12.35 -12.93 -14.26
N ILE A 211 -11.10 -13.28 -14.00
CA ILE A 211 -10.61 -13.66 -12.68
C ILE A 211 -9.75 -12.52 -12.14
N LYS A 212 -10.23 -11.87 -11.07
CA LYS A 212 -9.51 -10.76 -10.40
C LYS A 212 -8.73 -11.22 -9.17
N GLN A 213 -9.09 -12.37 -8.63
CA GLN A 213 -8.42 -13.02 -7.50
C GLN A 213 -8.41 -14.53 -7.72
N ALA A 214 -7.37 -15.22 -7.25
CA ALA A 214 -7.29 -16.67 -7.37
C ALA A 214 -8.49 -17.36 -6.70
N THR A 215 -9.13 -18.30 -7.39
CA THR A 215 -10.39 -18.89 -6.95
C THR A 215 -10.54 -20.35 -7.36
N ASN A 216 -11.25 -21.13 -6.54
CA ASN A 216 -11.65 -22.50 -6.88
C ASN A 216 -13.02 -22.47 -7.57
N VAL A 217 -13.08 -22.93 -8.82
CA VAL A 217 -14.32 -23.10 -9.57
C VAL A 217 -14.70 -24.57 -9.59
N THR A 218 -15.97 -24.83 -9.30
CA THR A 218 -16.54 -26.18 -9.33
C THR A 218 -17.64 -26.22 -10.37
N LEU A 219 -17.47 -27.05 -11.40
CA LEU A 219 -18.51 -27.37 -12.36
C LEU A 219 -19.30 -28.57 -11.87
N LYS A 220 -20.63 -28.43 -11.85
CA LYS A 220 -21.56 -29.53 -11.57
C LYS A 220 -22.50 -29.69 -12.76
N LYS A 221 -22.82 -30.92 -13.10
CA LYS A 221 -23.89 -31.22 -14.06
C LYS A 221 -25.23 -30.92 -13.40
N GLY A 222 -26.01 -30.00 -13.98
CA GLY A 222 -27.37 -29.73 -13.54
C GLY A 222 -28.30 -30.92 -13.77
N ASP A 223 -29.17 -31.21 -12.81
CA ASP A 223 -30.13 -32.32 -12.84
C ASP A 223 -31.49 -31.92 -13.43
N GLY A 224 -31.52 -31.00 -14.40
CA GLY A 224 -32.75 -30.66 -15.15
C GLY A 224 -33.94 -30.15 -14.33
N ARG A 225 -33.78 -29.80 -13.04
CA ARG A 225 -34.82 -29.16 -12.23
C ARG A 225 -34.28 -27.86 -11.64
N SER A 226 -34.59 -26.75 -12.29
CA SER A 226 -34.35 -25.41 -11.76
C SER A 226 -35.10 -25.22 -10.44
N LYS A 227 -34.36 -25.25 -9.32
CA LYS A 227 -34.79 -24.67 -8.05
C LYS A 227 -33.78 -23.61 -7.63
N GLU A 228 -34.30 -22.41 -7.52
CA GLU A 228 -33.64 -21.20 -7.04
C GLU A 228 -33.19 -21.32 -5.56
N LEU A 229 -32.14 -20.56 -5.19
CA LEU A 229 -31.63 -20.16 -3.84
C LEU A 229 -30.57 -21.08 -3.19
N ALA A 230 -29.40 -20.65 -2.67
CA ALA A 230 -28.74 -19.35 -2.44
C ALA A 230 -27.21 -19.57 -2.11
N PRO A 231 -26.47 -18.56 -1.58
CA PRO A 231 -25.42 -17.77 -2.22
C PRO A 231 -24.01 -18.39 -2.12
N THR A 232 -23.55 -19.09 -3.15
CA THR A 232 -22.11 -19.15 -3.45
C THR A 232 -22.01 -19.35 -4.95
N ARG A 233 -21.55 -18.31 -5.66
CA ARG A 233 -21.62 -18.14 -7.12
C ARG A 233 -21.37 -19.47 -7.86
N SER A 234 -22.46 -20.12 -8.24
CA SER A 234 -22.47 -21.32 -9.08
C SER A 234 -23.22 -20.94 -10.35
N ILE A 235 -22.56 -21.05 -11.50
CA ILE A 235 -23.15 -20.75 -12.81
C ILE A 235 -23.68 -22.08 -13.36
N ASP A 236 -25.00 -22.24 -13.38
CA ASP A 236 -25.66 -23.35 -14.09
C ASP A 236 -25.67 -23.04 -15.60
N LEU A 237 -25.03 -23.89 -16.41
CA LEU A 237 -25.13 -23.83 -17.87
C LEU A 237 -26.31 -24.69 -18.36
N VAL A 238 -27.32 -24.02 -18.95
CA VAL A 238 -28.40 -24.68 -19.68
C VAL A 238 -27.95 -24.96 -21.11
N ARG A 239 -28.14 -26.20 -21.56
CA ARG A 239 -27.83 -26.72 -22.90
C ARG A 239 -28.53 -25.89 -23.98
N ARG A 240 -27.80 -25.24 -24.90
CA ARG A 240 -28.36 -24.83 -26.19
C ARG A 240 -28.07 -25.94 -27.21
N LEU A 241 -29.15 -26.45 -27.81
CA LEU A 241 -29.13 -27.39 -28.94
C LEU A 241 -28.64 -26.71 -30.22
#